data_AF-A0A401KKM7-F1
#
_entry.id   AF-A0A401KKM7-F1
#
_cell.length_a   1.000
_cell.length_b   1.000
_cell.length_c   1.000
_cell.angle_alpha   90.00
_cell.angle_beta   90.00
_cell.angle_gamma   90.00
#
_symmetry.space_group_name_H-M   'P 1'
#
loop_
_entity.id
_entity.type
_entity.pdbx_description
1 polymer ?
#
loop_
_entity_poly.entity_id
_entity_poly.type
_entity_poly.pdbx_seq_one_letter_code
_entity_poly.pdbx_strand_id
1 'polypeptide(L)'
;MSPTPSIKTRFLILSDTHGAELPESCFHHSSDVVIHCGDLTTSSYITEFQTTIKQLQRLKAPFKFVIAGNHDFTLDTPTFQQKIREAGLENDPTVKNVYGDYEESAPSSNTNKTTE
;
A
#
# COMPACT_ATOMS: atom_id res chain seq x y z
N MET A 1 -44.97 -2.02 -0.25
CA MET A 1 -43.76 -1.62 -0.99
C MET A 1 -43.02 -2.89 -1.36
N SER A 2 -42.73 -3.11 -2.65
CA SER A 2 -41.85 -4.19 -3.08
C SER A 2 -40.41 -3.88 -2.63
N PRO A 3 -39.65 -4.86 -2.12
CA PRO A 3 -38.28 -4.63 -1.68
C PRO A 3 -37.44 -4.14 -2.87
N THR A 4 -36.65 -3.09 -2.64
CA THR A 4 -35.68 -2.61 -3.63
C THR A 4 -34.68 -3.72 -3.92
N PRO A 5 -34.37 -4.02 -5.20
CA PRO A 5 -33.38 -5.03 -5.53
C PRO A 5 -32.03 -4.67 -4.89
N SER A 6 -31.47 -5.60 -4.12
CA SER A 6 -30.14 -5.44 -3.53
C SER A 6 -29.08 -5.88 -4.53
N ILE A 7 -27.95 -5.15 -4.55
CA ILE A 7 -26.77 -5.56 -5.31
C ILE A 7 -25.93 -6.45 -4.38
N LYS A 8 -25.70 -7.69 -4.79
CA LYS A 8 -24.80 -8.59 -4.07
C LYS A 8 -23.36 -8.15 -4.32
N THR A 9 -22.61 -7.90 -3.25
CA THR A 9 -21.21 -7.47 -3.32
C THR A 9 -20.33 -8.45 -2.54
N ARG A 10 -19.19 -8.84 -3.12
CA ARG A 10 -18.19 -9.70 -2.50
C ARG A 10 -16.94 -8.90 -2.16
N PHE A 11 -16.53 -8.98 -0.90
CA PHE A 11 -15.29 -8.42 -0.40
C PHE A 11 -14.24 -9.52 -0.20
N LEU A 12 -12.99 -9.22 -0.57
CA LEU A 12 -11.82 -9.95 -0.09
C LEU A 12 -11.04 -9.02 0.85
N ILE A 13 -10.87 -9.45 2.10
CA ILE A 13 -10.14 -8.69 3.12
C ILE A 13 -8.82 -9.40 3.38
N LEU A 14 -7.74 -8.63 3.33
CA LEU A 14 -6.37 -9.03 3.63
C LEU A 14 -5.84 -8.14 4.75
N SER A 15 -4.89 -8.64 5.53
CA SER A 15 -4.22 -7.89 6.60
C SER A 15 -2.91 -8.59 6.92
N ASP A 16 -1.94 -7.83 7.44
CA ASP A 16 -0.71 -8.39 8.05
C ASP A 16 0.01 -9.38 7.12
N THR A 17 0.05 -9.06 5.82
CA THR A 17 0.62 -9.97 4.83
C THR A 17 2.14 -9.93 4.83
N HIS A 18 2.75 -8.82 5.27
CA HIS A 18 4.20 -8.64 5.37
C HIS A 18 4.96 -9.05 4.09
N GLY A 19 4.36 -8.83 2.91
CA GLY A 19 4.94 -9.19 1.62
C GLY A 19 4.95 -10.68 1.29
N ALA A 20 4.34 -11.53 2.13
CA ALA A 20 4.21 -12.95 1.86
C ALA A 20 3.36 -13.23 0.61
N GLU A 21 3.61 -14.36 -0.05
CA GLU A 21 2.76 -14.81 -1.14
C GLU A 21 1.34 -15.10 -0.63
N LEU A 22 0.35 -14.56 -1.32
CA LEU A 22 -1.05 -14.85 -0.99
C LEU A 22 -1.39 -16.29 -1.38
N PRO A 23 -2.28 -16.95 -0.61
CA PRO A 23 -2.77 -18.27 -0.97
C PRO A 23 -3.35 -18.31 -2.39
N GLU A 24 -3.11 -19.39 -3.14
CA GLU A 24 -3.55 -19.50 -4.54
C GLU A 24 -5.08 -19.37 -4.68
N SER A 25 -5.82 -19.77 -3.65
CA SER A 25 -7.29 -19.63 -3.57
C SER A 25 -7.78 -18.18 -3.66
N CYS A 26 -6.95 -17.19 -3.30
CA CYS A 26 -7.24 -15.77 -3.44
C CYS A 26 -7.34 -15.33 -4.91
N PHE A 27 -6.63 -16.00 -5.83
CA PHE A 27 -6.61 -15.66 -7.26
C PHE A 27 -7.69 -16.40 -8.08
N HIS A 28 -8.25 -17.48 -7.51
CA HIS A 28 -9.29 -18.27 -8.16
C HIS A 28 -10.64 -17.58 -8.21
N HIS A 29 -10.95 -16.73 -7.23
CA HIS A 29 -12.25 -16.09 -7.08
C HIS A 29 -12.22 -14.62 -7.51
N SER A 30 -13.27 -14.15 -8.17
CA SER A 30 -13.50 -12.72 -8.36
C SER A 30 -14.17 -12.11 -7.13
N SER A 31 -13.74 -10.91 -6.78
CA SER A 31 -14.34 -10.07 -5.75
C SER A 31 -14.66 -8.71 -6.35
N ASP A 32 -15.66 -8.02 -5.81
CA ASP A 32 -15.99 -6.66 -6.27
C ASP A 32 -15.04 -5.64 -5.64
N VAL A 33 -14.62 -5.90 -4.39
CA VAL A 33 -13.73 -5.03 -3.63
C VAL A 33 -12.67 -5.87 -2.91
N VAL A 34 -11.41 -5.43 -2.99
CA VAL A 34 -10.33 -5.88 -2.13
C VAL A 34 -10.02 -4.77 -1.12
N ILE A 35 -9.80 -5.15 0.14
CA ILE A 35 -9.31 -4.24 1.19
C ILE A 35 -8.10 -4.89 1.84
N HIS A 36 -6.96 -4.19 1.87
CA HIS A 36 -5.79 -4.58 2.65
C HIS A 36 -5.66 -3.65 3.87
N CYS A 37 -5.73 -4.22 5.06
CA CYS A 37 -5.91 -3.49 6.32
C CYS A 37 -4.61 -3.17 7.06
N GLY A 38 -3.53 -2.87 6.34
CA GLY A 38 -2.22 -2.59 6.95
C GLY A 38 -1.22 -3.74 6.92
N ASP A 39 0.01 -3.40 7.27
CA ASP A 39 1.18 -4.28 7.35
C ASP A 39 1.43 -5.01 6.03
N LEU A 40 1.60 -4.17 5.00
CA LEU A 40 2.00 -4.60 3.66
C LEU A 40 3.42 -5.14 3.63
N THR A 41 4.27 -4.63 4.52
CA THR A 41 5.72 -4.88 4.55
C THR A 41 6.16 -5.37 5.94
N THR A 42 7.37 -5.92 6.05
CA THR A 42 7.99 -6.16 7.36
C THR A 42 8.83 -4.97 7.79
N SER A 43 9.50 -4.30 6.85
CA SER A 43 10.51 -3.29 7.14
C SER A 43 10.34 -2.01 6.32
N SER A 44 9.20 -1.80 5.67
CA SER A 44 8.98 -0.63 4.81
C SER A 44 9.94 -0.53 3.63
N TYR A 45 10.59 -1.62 3.22
CA TYR A 45 11.48 -1.55 2.07
C TYR A 45 10.68 -1.36 0.79
N ILE A 46 11.21 -0.55 -0.14
CA ILE A 46 10.54 -0.29 -1.42
C ILE A 46 10.30 -1.59 -2.21
N THR A 47 11.20 -2.56 -2.07
CA THR A 47 11.09 -3.89 -2.70
C THR A 47 9.97 -4.75 -2.09
N GLU A 48 9.68 -4.59 -0.80
CA GLU A 48 8.56 -5.27 -0.14
C GLU A 48 7.23 -4.70 -0.65
N PHE A 49 7.10 -3.37 -0.72
CA PHE A 49 5.91 -2.73 -1.31
C PHE A 49 5.68 -3.18 -2.75
N GLN A 50 6.73 -3.22 -3.57
CA GLN A 50 6.63 -3.72 -4.95
C GLN A 50 6.13 -5.17 -5.00
N THR A 51 6.57 -6.01 -4.06
CA THR A 51 6.13 -7.41 -3.97
C THR A 51 4.65 -7.48 -3.61
N THR A 52 4.21 -6.76 -2.58
CA THR A 52 2.81 -6.72 -2.16
C THR A 52 1.90 -6.14 -3.25
N ILE A 53 2.32 -5.06 -3.91
CA ILE A 53 1.59 -4.46 -5.03
C ILE A 53 1.42 -5.46 -6.19
N LYS A 54 2.47 -6.21 -6.55
CA LYS A 54 2.38 -7.26 -7.58
C LYS A 54 1.37 -8.34 -7.21
N GLN A 55 1.33 -8.77 -5.94
CA GLN A 55 0.33 -9.72 -5.45
C GLN A 55 -1.08 -9.14 -5.56
N LEU A 56 -1.29 -7.90 -5.11
CA LEU A 56 -2.58 -7.21 -5.18
C LEU A 56 -3.06 -7.02 -6.63
N GLN A 57 -2.17 -6.70 -7.57
CA GLN A 57 -2.49 -6.55 -8.99
C GLN A 57 -3.02 -7.85 -9.62
N ARG A 58 -2.57 -9.02 -9.15
CA ARG A 58 -3.06 -10.34 -9.62
C ARG A 58 -4.49 -10.64 -9.18
N LEU A 59 -5.01 -9.97 -8.15
CA LEU A 59 -6.36 -10.20 -7.65
C LEU A 59 -7.43 -9.70 -8.64
N LYS A 60 -8.41 -10.56 -8.92
CA LYS A 60 -9.54 -10.29 -9.81
C LYS A 60 -10.60 -9.42 -9.12
N ALA A 61 -10.30 -8.13 -8.97
CA ALA A 61 -11.23 -7.14 -8.42
C ALA A 61 -11.09 -5.78 -9.09
N PRO A 62 -12.19 -5.09 -9.43
CA PRO A 62 -12.15 -3.75 -10.02
C PRO A 62 -11.68 -2.70 -9.01
N PHE A 63 -12.01 -2.86 -7.73
CA PHE A 63 -11.62 -1.92 -6.66
C PHE A 63 -10.68 -2.57 -5.66
N LYS A 64 -9.62 -1.86 -5.30
CA LYS A 64 -8.61 -2.30 -4.34
C LYS A 64 -8.27 -1.11 -3.43
N PHE A 65 -8.62 -1.22 -2.16
CA PHE A 65 -8.27 -0.26 -1.12
C PHE A 65 -7.14 -0.82 -0.28
N VAL A 66 -6.12 -0.01 -0.05
CA VAL A 66 -4.93 -0.41 0.68
C VAL A 66 -4.66 0.66 1.72
N ILE A 67 -4.54 0.22 2.96
CA ILE A 67 -4.28 1.07 4.12
C ILE A 67 -2.90 0.66 4.66
N ALA A 68 -2.09 1.64 5.07
CA ALA A 68 -0.79 1.42 5.69
C ALA A 68 -0.96 0.90 7.13
N GLY A 69 -0.10 -0.04 7.54
CA GLY A 69 0.04 -0.45 8.94
C GLY A 69 1.27 0.16 9.60
N ASN A 70 1.58 -0.26 10.82
CA ASN A 70 2.72 0.26 11.57
C ASN A 70 4.07 -0.17 11.00
N HIS A 71 4.12 -1.26 10.23
CA HIS A 71 5.34 -1.66 9.50
C HIS A 71 5.56 -0.83 8.22
N ASP A 72 4.54 -0.13 7.73
CA ASP A 72 4.55 0.65 6.50
C ASP A 72 4.90 2.13 6.76
N PHE A 73 5.75 2.41 7.76
CA PHE A 73 6.07 3.75 8.23
C PHE A 73 6.64 4.71 7.18
N THR A 74 7.18 4.21 6.07
CA THR A 74 7.63 5.06 4.93
C THR A 74 6.46 5.72 4.18
N LEU A 75 5.24 5.23 4.38
CA LEU A 75 4.01 5.85 3.88
C LEU A 75 3.51 7.00 4.77
N ASP A 76 4.14 7.24 5.92
CA ASP A 76 3.89 8.39 6.79
C ASP A 76 5.16 9.25 6.91
N THR A 77 5.25 10.31 6.11
CA THR A 77 6.45 11.15 5.99
C THR A 77 6.99 11.65 7.35
N PRO A 78 6.18 12.17 8.28
CA PRO A 78 6.66 12.57 9.60
C PRO A 78 7.32 11.43 10.39
N THR A 79 6.68 10.25 10.43
CA THR A 79 7.23 9.07 11.12
C THR A 79 8.51 8.60 10.45
N PHE A 80 8.56 8.57 9.12
CA PHE A 80 9.76 8.16 8.40
C PHE A 80 10.94 9.10 8.67
N GLN A 81 10.74 10.41 8.54
CA GLN A 81 11.78 11.40 8.84
C GLN A 81 12.26 11.32 10.29
N GLN A 82 11.35 11.09 11.24
CA GLN A 82 11.70 10.88 12.63
C GLN A 82 12.60 9.65 12.81
N LYS A 83 12.25 8.51 12.22
CA LYS A 83 13.07 7.30 12.29
C LYS A 83 14.45 7.47 11.66
N ILE A 84 14.54 8.17 10.53
CA ILE A 84 15.83 8.49 9.88
C ILE A 84 16.70 9.37 10.77
N ARG A 85 16.12 10.38 11.43
CA ARG A 85 16.81 11.22 12.42
C ARG A 85 17.31 10.43 13.62
N GLU A 86 16.45 9.63 14.22
CA GLU A 86 16.78 8.81 15.40
C GLU A 86 17.89 7.79 15.09
N ALA A 87 17.93 7.27 13.86
CA ALA A 87 18.98 6.38 13.37
C ALA A 87 20.27 7.12 12.95
N GLY A 88 20.28 8.45 12.86
CA GLY A 88 21.42 9.23 12.39
C GLY A 88 21.71 9.08 10.89
N LEU A 89 20.69 8.76 10.08
CA LEU A 89 20.83 8.40 8.66
C LEU A 89 20.43 9.53 7.70
N GLU A 90 20.24 10.77 8.18
CA GLU A 90 19.70 11.88 7.37
C GLU A 90 20.48 12.17 6.08
N ASN A 91 21.80 11.94 6.08
CA ASN A 91 22.68 12.16 4.95
C ASN A 91 23.20 10.86 4.32
N ASP A 92 22.65 9.71 4.71
CA ASP A 92 23.08 8.42 4.18
C ASP A 92 22.44 8.19 2.80
N PRO A 93 23.25 8.13 1.72
CA PRO A 93 22.73 7.97 0.36
C PRO A 93 22.04 6.61 0.13
N THR A 94 22.24 5.63 1.02
CA THR A 94 21.60 4.31 0.92
C THR A 94 20.12 4.34 1.32
N VAL A 95 19.69 5.32 2.13
CA VAL A 95 18.29 5.45 2.58
C VAL A 95 17.35 5.49 1.39
N LYS A 96 17.66 6.31 0.38
CA LYS A 96 16.85 6.41 -0.83
C LYS A 96 16.77 5.10 -1.61
N ASN A 97 17.86 4.33 -1.64
CA ASN A 97 17.90 3.05 -2.37
C ASN A 97 17.07 1.96 -1.68
N VAL A 98 16.96 2.01 -0.35
CA VAL A 98 16.26 1.00 0.45
C VAL A 98 14.77 1.34 0.63
N TYR A 99 14.47 2.61 0.90
CA TYR A 99 13.14 3.06 1.30
C TYR A 99 12.41 3.91 0.24
N GLY A 100 13.10 4.32 -0.84
CA GLY A 100 12.55 5.24 -1.83
C GLY A 100 12.71 6.71 -1.43
N ASP A 101 12.12 7.61 -2.22
CA ASP A 101 12.11 9.05 -1.91
C ASP A 101 10.96 9.43 -0.97
N TYR A 102 11.13 10.52 -0.21
CA TYR A 102 10.11 11.01 0.74
C TYR A 102 8.78 11.38 0.09
N GLU A 103 8.81 11.73 -1.20
CA GLU A 103 7.64 12.18 -1.97
C GLU A 103 7.10 11.11 -2.92
N GLU A 104 7.79 9.96 -3.08
CA GLU A 104 7.34 8.89 -3.98
C GLU A 104 6.21 8.05 -3.35
N SER A 105 6.06 8.12 -2.02
CA SER A 105 4.97 7.48 -1.25
C SER A 105 3.71 8.34 -1.09
N ALA A 106 3.71 9.60 -1.55
CA ALA A 106 2.51 10.44 -1.58
C ALA A 106 1.78 10.29 -2.94
N PRO A 107 0.43 10.22 -2.97
CA PRO A 107 -0.30 10.26 -4.24
C PRO A 107 0.04 11.55 -4.96
N SER A 108 0.47 11.44 -6.22
CA SER A 108 0.93 12.56 -7.05
C SER A 108 -0.07 13.70 -7.01
N SER A 109 0.23 14.73 -6.22
CA SER A 109 -0.51 15.98 -6.25
C SER A 109 -0.13 16.68 -7.55
N ASN A 110 -1.05 16.67 -8.51
CA ASN A 110 -0.91 17.32 -9.80
C ASN A 110 -0.72 18.82 -9.59
N THR A 111 0.52 19.28 -9.47
CA THR A 111 0.86 20.70 -9.40
C THR A 111 1.04 21.22 -10.82
N ASN A 112 -0.09 21.57 -11.44
CA ASN A 112 -0.05 22.54 -12.54
C ASN A 112 0.54 23.84 -11.98
N LYS A 113 1.81 24.08 -12.26
CA LYS A 113 2.43 25.40 -12.17
C LYS A 113 1.69 26.33 -13.14
N THR A 114 0.78 27.13 -12.61
CA THR A 114 0.37 28.38 -13.26
C THR A 114 1.49 29.38 -13.02
N THR A 115 2.39 29.51 -13.98
CA THR A 115 3.25 30.70 -14.12
C THR A 115 2.61 31.62 -15.15
N GLU A 116 2.22 32.80 -14.64
CA GLU A 116 2.02 34.11 -15.29
C GLU A 116 1.22 34.23 -16.59
#